data_AF-A0A5Y6ZZB6-F1
#
_entry.id   AF-A0A5Y6ZZB6-F1
#
_cell.length_a   1.000
_cell.length_b   1.000
_cell.length_c   1.000
_cell.angle_alpha   90.00
_cell.angle_beta   90.00
_cell.angle_gamma   90.00
#
_symmetry.space_group_name_H-M   'P 1'
#
loop_
_entity.id
_entity.type
_entity.pdbx_description
1 polymer ?
#
loop_
_entity_poly.entity_id
_entity_poly.type
_entity_poly.pdbx_seq_one_letter_code
_entity_poly.pdbx_strand_id
1 'polypeptide(L)'
;MIINGKLIKAKDLAKAAGVSRSTVIKYYGISRENYERVATERRKLAFELRASGLKWKEVAEKMNTTKYSAIAYYRRYLALEKNK
;
A
#
# COMPACT_ATOMS: atom_id res chain seq x y z
N MET A 1 -2.44 -11.38 -3.63
CA MET A 1 -3.82 -11.88 -3.36
C MET A 1 -3.65 -13.01 -2.36
N ILE A 2 -4.46 -13.09 -1.31
CA ILE A 2 -4.35 -14.17 -0.33
C ILE A 2 -5.45 -15.17 -0.64
N ILE A 3 -5.05 -16.40 -0.97
CA ILE A 3 -5.97 -17.52 -1.25
C ILE A 3 -5.51 -18.67 -0.37
N ASN A 4 -6.40 -19.21 0.46
CA ASN A 4 -6.11 -20.28 1.42
C ASN A 4 -4.86 -19.99 2.28
N GLY A 5 -4.73 -18.74 2.77
CA GLY A 5 -3.61 -18.29 3.59
C GLY A 5 -2.28 -18.06 2.85
N LYS A 6 -2.21 -18.34 1.54
CA LYS A 6 -0.99 -18.17 0.74
C LYS A 6 -1.07 -16.93 -0.15
N LEU A 7 0.05 -16.20 -0.24
CA LEU A 7 0.19 -15.09 -1.17
C LEU A 7 0.42 -15.64 -2.59
N ILE A 8 -0.61 -15.52 -3.44
CA ILE A 8 -0.55 -15.95 -4.84
C ILE A 8 -0.45 -14.72 -5.75
N LYS A 9 0.41 -14.82 -6.77
CA LYS A 9 0.52 -13.80 -7.83
C LYS A 9 -0.58 -14.03 -8.86
N ALA A 10 -1.12 -12.95 -9.41
CA ALA A 10 -2.19 -13.01 -10.41
C ALA A 10 -1.83 -13.87 -11.64
N LYS A 11 -0.55 -13.90 -12.05
CA LYS A 11 -0.09 -14.74 -13.17
C LYS A 11 -0.23 -16.23 -12.89
N ASP A 12 0.03 -16.65 -11.66
CA ASP A 12 0.05 -18.06 -11.27
C ASP A 12 -1.39 -18.55 -11.11
N LEU A 13 -2.26 -17.69 -10.55
CA LEU A 13 -3.70 -17.93 -10.49
C LEU A 13 -4.34 -18.00 -11.88
N ALA A 14 -3.96 -17.08 -12.78
CA ALA A 14 -4.44 -17.07 -14.16
C ALA A 14 -4.10 -18.39 -14.87
N LYS A 15 -2.86 -18.88 -14.71
CA LYS A 15 -2.42 -20.18 -15.25
C LYS A 15 -3.20 -21.35 -14.67
N ALA A 16 -3.41 -21.38 -13.35
CA ALA A 16 -4.14 -22.45 -12.69
C ALA A 16 -5.64 -22.49 -13.05
N ALA A 17 -6.25 -21.32 -13.25
CA ALA A 17 -7.68 -21.19 -13.56
C ALA A 17 -7.98 -21.17 -15.08
N GLY A 18 -6.96 -21.22 -15.95
CA GLY A 18 -7.15 -21.20 -17.41
C GLY A 18 -7.72 -19.89 -17.96
N VAL A 19 -7.54 -18.76 -17.26
CA VAL A 19 -8.08 -17.45 -17.65
C VAL A 19 -6.97 -16.43 -17.88
N SER A 20 -7.32 -15.30 -18.51
CA SER A 20 -6.37 -14.20 -18.70
C SER A 20 -6.00 -13.54 -17.37
N ARG A 21 -4.76 -13.01 -17.28
CA ARG A 21 -4.33 -12.19 -16.14
C ARG A 21 -5.24 -10.99 -15.91
N SER A 22 -5.73 -10.37 -16.99
CA SER A 22 -6.64 -9.22 -16.92
C SER A 22 -7.97 -9.59 -16.28
N THR A 23 -8.50 -10.78 -16.55
CA THR A 23 -9.71 -11.32 -15.92
C THR A 23 -9.51 -11.47 -14.40
N VAL A 24 -8.37 -12.02 -13.99
CA VAL A 24 -8.02 -12.13 -12.57
C VAL A 24 -7.94 -10.75 -11.89
N ILE A 25 -7.28 -9.78 -12.53
CA ILE A 25 -7.20 -8.42 -11.98
C ILE A 25 -8.59 -7.77 -11.91
N LYS A 26 -9.44 -7.99 -12.91
CA LYS A 26 -10.81 -7.44 -12.93
C LYS A 26 -11.65 -7.94 -11.75
N TYR A 27 -11.59 -9.24 -11.45
CA TYR A 27 -12.43 -9.82 -10.39
C TYR A 27 -11.93 -9.58 -8.98
N TYR A 28 -10.62 -9.42 -8.79
CA TYR A 28 -10.02 -9.36 -7.45
C TYR A 28 -9.21 -8.08 -7.19
N GLY A 29 -9.18 -7.15 -8.15
CA GLY A 29 -8.62 -5.83 -7.96
C GLY A 29 -9.41 -5.08 -6.89
N ILE A 30 -8.72 -4.26 -6.10
CA ILE A 30 -9.39 -3.34 -5.18
C ILE A 30 -9.99 -2.18 -5.98
N SER A 31 -11.13 -1.65 -5.51
CA SER A 31 -11.72 -0.45 -6.11
C SER A 31 -10.76 0.74 -6.00
N ARG A 32 -10.90 1.69 -6.94
CA ARG A 32 -10.07 2.90 -6.95
C ARG A 32 -10.19 3.69 -5.65
N GLU A 33 -11.42 3.85 -5.17
CA GLU A 33 -11.74 4.51 -3.90
C GLU A 33 -11.03 3.83 -2.71
N ASN A 34 -11.10 2.50 -2.60
CA ASN A 34 -10.43 1.78 -1.53
C ASN A 34 -8.90 1.92 -1.60
N TYR A 35 -8.33 1.90 -2.81
CA TYR A 35 -6.90 2.16 -2.99
C TYR A 35 -6.51 3.56 -2.50
N GLU A 36 -7.29 4.58 -2.86
CA GLU A 36 -7.02 5.96 -2.47
C GLU A 36 -7.18 6.17 -0.97
N ARG A 37 -8.22 5.58 -0.35
CA ARG A 37 -8.43 5.61 1.11
C ARG A 37 -7.22 5.01 1.85
N VAL A 38 -6.82 3.79 1.50
CA VAL A 38 -5.66 3.12 2.12
C VAL A 38 -4.36 3.91 1.89
N ALA A 39 -4.19 4.49 0.71
CA ALA A 39 -3.02 5.30 0.41
C ALA A 39 -2.98 6.58 1.26
N THR A 40 -4.13 7.23 1.48
CA THR A 40 -4.26 8.41 2.34
C THR A 40 -3.99 8.05 3.81
N GLU A 41 -4.57 6.95 4.30
CA GLU A 41 -4.32 6.44 5.66
C GLU A 41 -2.84 6.18 5.90
N ARG A 42 -2.14 5.51 4.97
CA ARG A 42 -0.69 5.26 5.08
C ARG A 42 0.15 6.53 5.09
N ARG A 43 -0.22 7.53 4.28
CA ARG A 43 0.47 8.83 4.24
C ARG A 43 0.29 9.57 5.56
N LYS A 44 -0.92 9.59 6.09
CA LYS A 44 -1.25 10.19 7.39
C LYS A 44 -0.50 9.50 8.52
N LEU A 45 -0.50 8.16 8.56
CA LEU A 45 0.24 7.38 9.56
C LEU A 45 1.75 7.70 9.54
N ALA A 46 2.36 7.79 8.35
CA ALA A 46 3.78 8.16 8.24
C ALA A 46 4.07 9.56 8.81
N PHE A 47 3.14 10.50 8.62
CA PHE A 47 3.22 11.85 9.19
C PHE A 47 3.09 11.82 10.71
N GLU A 48 2.06 11.17 11.25
CA GLU A 48 1.81 11.09 12.70
C GLU A 48 2.97 10.43 13.45
N LEU A 49 3.47 9.30 12.94
CA LEU A 49 4.62 8.60 13.53
C LEU A 49 5.89 9.44 13.48
N ARG A 50 6.07 10.24 12.43
CA ARG A 50 7.23 11.14 12.34
C ARG A 50 7.08 12.34 13.29
N ALA A 51 5.87 12.89 13.38
CA ALA A 51 5.54 14.00 14.27
C ALA A 51 5.67 13.61 15.75
N SER A 52 5.45 12.34 16.10
CA SER A 52 5.68 11.80 17.44
C SER A 52 7.16 11.63 17.81
N GLY A 53 8.10 12.06 16.94
CA GLY A 53 9.55 12.06 17.21
C GLY A 53 10.29 10.78 16.82
N LEU A 54 9.62 9.78 16.25
CA LEU A 54 10.27 8.51 15.88
C LEU A 54 11.29 8.71 14.74
N LYS A 55 12.38 7.93 14.78
CA LYS A 55 13.36 7.87 13.69
C LYS A 55 12.77 7.11 12.50
N TRP A 56 13.23 7.42 11.29
CA TRP A 56 12.71 6.79 10.07
C TRP A 56 12.76 5.26 10.05
N LYS A 57 13.71 4.65 10.77
CA LYS A 57 13.79 3.19 10.90
C LYS A 57 12.60 2.65 11.70
N GLU A 58 12.30 3.27 12.85
CA GLU A 58 11.19 2.89 13.72
C GLU A 58 9.83 3.15 13.07
N VAL A 59 9.71 4.28 12.34
CA VAL A 59 8.51 4.58 11.53
C VAL A 59 8.29 3.48 10.50
N ALA A 60 9.34 3.06 9.80
CA ALA A 60 9.24 2.01 8.79
C ALA A 60 8.88 0.65 9.39
N GLU A 61 9.45 0.31 10.54
CA GLU A 61 9.10 -0.90 11.31
C GLU A 61 7.63 -0.89 11.72
N LYS A 62 7.12 0.21 12.30
CA LYS A 62 5.70 0.34 12.67
C LYS A 62 4.74 0.28 11.48
N MET A 63 5.18 0.78 10.32
CA MET A 63 4.40 0.72 9.08
C MET A 63 4.58 -0.60 8.30
N ASN A 64 5.39 -1.53 8.81
CA ASN A 64 5.78 -2.76 8.14
C ASN A 64 6.24 -2.51 6.68
N THR A 65 7.14 -1.54 6.51
CA THR A 65 7.62 -1.10 5.20
C THR A 65 9.10 -0.76 5.22
N THR A 66 9.66 -0.33 4.08
CA THR A 66 11.06 0.10 4.02
C THR A 66 11.20 1.55 4.48
N LYS A 67 12.38 1.91 4.99
CA LYS A 67 12.73 3.30 5.35
C LYS A 67 12.42 4.28 4.22
N TYR A 68 12.78 3.95 2.99
CA TYR A 68 12.54 4.80 1.82
C TYR A 68 11.04 4.94 1.51
N SER A 69 10.27 3.86 1.64
CA SER A 69 8.82 3.89 1.48
C SER A 69 8.15 4.78 2.53
N ALA A 70 8.54 4.68 3.81
CA ALA A 70 8.03 5.53 4.87
C ALA A 70 8.29 7.02 4.60
N ILE A 71 9.51 7.38 4.16
CA ILE A 71 9.87 8.74 3.77
C ILE A 71 9.02 9.21 2.57
N ALA A 72 8.79 8.36 1.58
CA ALA A 72 7.97 8.70 0.42
C ALA A 72 6.51 8.96 0.81
N TYR A 73 5.94 8.16 1.72
CA TYR A 73 4.59 8.40 2.26
C TYR A 73 4.50 9.76 2.96
N TYR A 74 5.47 10.07 3.82
CA TYR A 74 5.56 11.35 4.50
C TYR A 74 5.64 12.54 3.53
N ARG A 75 6.55 12.49 2.54
CA ARG A 75 6.71 13.55 1.54
C ARG A 75 5.43 13.80 0.75
N ARG A 76 4.72 12.72 0.38
CA ARG A 76 3.43 12.84 -0.31
C ARG A 76 2.35 13.45 0.57
N TYR A 77 2.33 13.16 1.87
CA TYR A 77 1.41 13.81 2.80
C TYR A 77 1.62 15.32 2.79
N LEU A 78 2.86 15.78 2.98
CA LEU A 78 3.18 17.21 2.98
C LEU A 78 2.84 17.91 1.65
N ALA A 79 3.10 17.26 0.53
CA ALA A 79 2.78 17.81 -0.78
C ALA A 79 1.27 17.99 -0.99
N LEU A 80 0.45 17.07 -0.46
CA LEU A 80 -1.01 17.16 -0.52
C LEU A 80 -1.55 18.26 0.40
N GLU A 81 -1.00 18.39 1.60
CA GLU A 81 -1.41 19.45 2.55
C GLU A 81 -1.00 20.84 2.08
N LYS A 82 0.12 20.98 1.35
CA LYS A 82 0.53 22.26 0.76
C LYS A 82 -0.39 22.73 -0.39
N ASN A 83 -1.09 21.80 -1.03
CA ASN A 83 -1.95 22.06 -2.18
C ASN A 83 -3.45 22.17 -1.80
N LYS A 84 -3.77 22.18 -0.51
CA LYS A 84 -5.10 22.51 0.03
C LYS A 84 -5.19 24.00 0.29
#